data_AF-A0AAV8YY21-F1
#
_entry.id   AF-A0AAV8YY21-F1
#
_cell.length_a   1.000
_cell.length_b   1.000
_cell.length_c   1.000
_cell.angle_alpha   90.00
_cell.angle_beta   90.00
_cell.angle_gamma   90.00
#
_symmetry.space_group_name_H-M   'P 1'
#
loop_
_entity.id
_entity.type
_entity.pdbx_description
1 polymer ?
#
loop_
_entity_poly.entity_id
_entity_poly.type
_entity_poly.pdbx_seq_one_letter_code
_entity_poly.pdbx_strand_id
1 'polypeptide(L)'
;MGVDQELAQKAGIITDEQKTKLMEYNKQCMEETNVANELILKAKAGEYSDDPLLKKQILCVNKKAGFQNDAGDLQIDFIKSKVNDIIKDEKTTADIVGQCAVNKGTPEDTAFEAVKCFHKFSPEKRCV
;
A
#
# COMPACT_ATOMS: atom_id res chain seq x y z
N MET A 1 8.60 -5.84 -37.94
CA MET A 1 7.50 -5.08 -37.29
C MET A 1 6.39 -6.09 -37.04
N GLY A 2 6.58 -6.91 -36.00
CA GLY A 2 5.75 -8.06 -35.67
C GLY A 2 5.18 -7.84 -34.28
N VAL A 3 3.91 -8.18 -34.14
CA VAL A 3 3.00 -7.76 -33.09
C VAL A 3 3.18 -8.67 -31.87
N ASP A 4 4.15 -8.36 -30.99
CA ASP A 4 4.43 -9.19 -29.80
C ASP A 4 4.61 -8.34 -28.51
N GLN A 5 3.84 -7.26 -28.36
CA GLN A 5 3.78 -6.49 -27.11
C GLN A 5 2.45 -6.64 -26.34
N GLU A 6 1.55 -7.51 -26.77
CA GLU A 6 0.18 -7.56 -26.23
C GLU A 6 -0.21 -8.90 -25.59
N LEU A 7 0.68 -9.53 -24.79
CA LEU A 7 0.29 -10.78 -24.10
C LEU A 7 0.84 -11.02 -22.69
N ALA A 8 1.21 -9.99 -21.92
CA ALA A 8 1.72 -10.22 -20.54
C ALA A 8 1.31 -9.19 -19.47
N GLN A 9 0.17 -8.50 -19.59
CA GLN A 9 -0.25 -7.53 -18.56
C GLN A 9 -1.72 -7.70 -18.13
N LYS A 10 -2.03 -8.85 -17.53
CA LYS A 10 -3.22 -9.07 -16.69
C LYS A 10 -2.89 -9.86 -15.41
N ALA A 11 -1.75 -9.54 -14.79
CA ALA A 11 -1.37 -10.05 -13.47
C ALA A 11 -0.41 -9.07 -12.78
N GLY A 12 -0.95 -8.02 -12.15
CA GLY A 12 -0.16 -7.05 -11.42
C GLY A 12 -0.80 -5.68 -11.51
N ILE A 13 -1.50 -5.27 -10.46
CA ILE A 13 -2.38 -4.10 -10.50
C ILE A 13 -1.62 -2.75 -10.47
N ILE A 14 -0.30 -2.76 -10.37
CA ILE A 14 0.53 -1.54 -10.40
C ILE A 14 1.53 -1.63 -11.57
N THR A 15 1.89 -0.49 -12.16
CA THR A 15 2.88 -0.41 -13.25
C THR A 15 4.28 -0.74 -12.74
N ASP A 16 5.21 -1.09 -13.65
CA ASP A 16 6.61 -1.35 -13.28
C ASP A 16 7.28 -0.12 -12.64
N GLU A 17 6.90 1.08 -13.09
CA GLU A 17 7.35 2.34 -12.49
C GLU A 17 6.86 2.47 -11.04
N GLN A 18 5.58 2.18 -10.78
CA GLN A 18 5.02 2.20 -9.44
C GLN A 18 5.66 1.14 -8.55
N LYS A 19 5.93 -0.05 -9.10
CA LYS A 19 6.63 -1.13 -8.40
C LYS A 19 8.05 -0.68 -7.99
N THR A 20 8.79 -0.07 -8.92
CA THR A 20 10.15 0.41 -8.70
C THR A 20 10.19 1.48 -7.61
N LYS A 21 9.33 2.50 -7.71
CA LYS A 21 9.23 3.56 -6.69
C LYS A 21 8.87 2.99 -5.32
N LEU A 22 7.95 2.04 -5.25
CA LEU A 22 7.57 1.41 -3.98
C LEU A 22 8.73 0.63 -3.36
N MET A 23 9.55 -0.05 -4.18
CA MET A 23 10.77 -0.72 -3.71
C MET A 23 11.80 0.29 -3.17
N GLU A 24 11.99 1.41 -3.86
CA GLU A 24 12.88 2.49 -3.42
C GLU A 24 12.44 3.09 -2.09
N TYR A 25 11.15 3.44 -1.96
CA TYR A 25 10.59 3.94 -0.71
C TYR A 25 10.74 2.94 0.41
N ASN A 26 10.45 1.66 0.15
CA ASN A 26 10.63 0.59 1.14
C ASN A 26 12.08 0.51 1.61
N LYS A 27 13.05 0.58 0.69
CA LYS A 27 14.48 0.56 1.03
C LYS A 27 14.89 1.74 1.90
N GLN A 28 14.52 2.96 1.52
CA GLN A 28 14.81 4.16 2.30
C GLN A 28 14.21 4.06 3.72
N CYS A 29 12.96 3.62 3.82
CA CYS A 29 12.30 3.46 5.10
C CYS A 29 12.93 2.36 5.96
N MET A 30 13.47 1.29 5.36
CA MET A 30 14.19 0.25 6.13
C MET A 30 15.46 0.82 6.76
N GLU A 31 16.17 1.71 6.06
CA GLU A 31 17.36 2.39 6.59
C GLU A 31 16.99 3.33 7.76
N GLU A 32 15.81 3.96 7.72
CA GLU A 32 15.30 4.83 8.79
C GLU A 32 14.79 4.05 10.01
N THR A 33 14.07 2.94 9.79
CA THR A 33 13.35 2.23 10.86
C THR A 33 14.11 1.06 11.46
N ASN A 34 15.09 0.51 10.74
CA ASN A 34 15.79 -0.73 11.09
C ASN A 34 14.86 -1.93 11.33
N VAL A 35 13.69 -1.94 10.68
CA VAL A 35 12.75 -3.06 10.77
C VAL A 35 13.36 -4.34 10.19
N ALA A 36 13.08 -5.49 10.81
CA ALA A 36 13.52 -6.77 10.29
C ALA A 36 12.86 -7.08 8.93
N ASN A 37 13.66 -7.47 7.94
CA ASN A 37 13.16 -7.81 6.60
C ASN A 37 12.08 -8.90 6.64
N GLU A 38 12.18 -9.86 7.58
CA GLU A 38 11.17 -10.90 7.76
C GLU A 38 9.78 -10.34 8.06
N LEU A 39 9.68 -9.28 8.88
CA LEU A 39 8.40 -8.64 9.21
C LEU A 39 7.77 -7.98 7.98
N ILE A 40 8.60 -7.40 7.11
CA ILE A 40 8.14 -6.82 5.84
C ILE A 40 7.65 -7.92 4.90
N LEU A 41 8.39 -9.02 4.76
CA LEU A 41 8.01 -10.13 3.88
C LEU A 41 6.69 -10.77 4.33
N LYS A 42 6.50 -10.99 5.64
CA LYS A 42 5.23 -11.46 6.20
C LYS A 42 4.10 -10.48 5.94
N ALA A 43 4.32 -9.18 6.18
CA ALA A 43 3.31 -8.15 5.90
C ALA A 43 2.89 -8.11 4.42
N LYS A 44 3.85 -8.28 3.49
CA LYS A 44 3.57 -8.39 2.05
C LYS A 44 2.76 -9.65 1.70
N ALA A 45 2.92 -10.73 2.46
CA ALA A 45 2.11 -11.95 2.34
C ALA A 45 0.74 -11.85 3.04
N GLY A 46 0.43 -10.72 3.68
CA GLY A 46 -0.82 -10.52 4.42
C GLY A 46 -0.75 -10.94 5.89
N GLU A 47 0.41 -11.39 6.35
CA GLU A 47 0.69 -11.75 7.73
C GLU A 47 1.27 -10.55 8.49
N TYR A 48 0.41 -9.79 9.16
CA TYR A 48 0.81 -8.60 9.90
C TYR A 48 1.06 -8.89 11.38
N SER A 49 2.32 -8.81 11.80
CA SER A 49 2.69 -8.77 13.22
C SER A 49 2.45 -7.38 13.80
N ASP A 50 1.92 -7.30 15.01
CA ASP A 50 1.80 -6.03 15.74
C ASP A 50 3.17 -5.60 16.30
N ASP A 51 4.02 -5.06 15.43
CA ASP A 51 5.38 -4.64 15.75
C ASP A 51 5.56 -3.11 15.53
N PRO A 52 6.08 -2.37 16.53
CA PRO A 52 6.24 -0.91 16.41
C PRO A 52 7.15 -0.46 15.25
N LEU A 53 8.18 -1.23 14.89
CA LEU A 53 9.06 -0.90 13.77
C LEU A 53 8.37 -1.18 12.44
N LEU A 54 7.57 -2.25 12.35
CA LEU A 54 6.75 -2.51 11.18
C LEU A 54 5.71 -1.40 10.95
N LYS A 55 5.05 -0.90 12.01
CA LYS A 55 4.11 0.22 11.87
C LYS A 55 4.81 1.50 11.39
N LYS A 56 5.98 1.81 11.94
CA LYS A 56 6.82 2.93 11.47
C LYS A 56 7.25 2.77 10.02
N GLN A 57 7.62 1.56 9.61
CA GLN A 57 7.97 1.24 8.22
C GLN A 57 6.80 1.54 7.29
N ILE A 58 5.60 1.07 7.64
CA ILE A 58 4.39 1.28 6.83
C ILE A 58 4.03 2.76 6.77
N LEU A 59 4.09 3.49 7.89
CA LEU A 59 3.87 4.93 7.92
C LEU A 59 4.86 5.68 7.00
N CYS A 60 6.15 5.36 7.09
CA CYS A 60 7.18 5.97 6.25
C CYS A 60 6.90 5.77 4.75
N VAL A 61 6.56 4.53 4.35
CA VAL A 61 6.21 4.23 2.96
C VAL A 61 4.93 4.96 2.53
N ASN A 62 3.90 4.99 3.38
CA ASN A 62 2.66 5.70 3.10
C ASN A 62 2.88 7.20 2.90
N LYS A 63 3.76 7.82 3.69
CA LYS A 63 4.15 9.23 3.54
C LYS A 63 4.84 9.47 2.21
N LYS A 64 5.88 8.69 1.88
CA LYS A 64 6.62 8.83 0.61
C LYS A 64 5.74 8.57 -0.61
N ALA A 65 4.75 7.68 -0.49
CA ALA A 65 3.79 7.37 -1.55
C ALA A 65 2.60 8.34 -1.63
N GLY A 66 2.44 9.26 -0.66
CA GLY A 66 1.36 10.25 -0.63
C GLY A 66 0.02 9.75 -0.08
N PHE A 67 -0.03 8.56 0.52
CA PHE A 67 -1.24 8.03 1.16
C PHE A 67 -1.50 8.66 2.53
N GLN A 68 -0.45 9.11 3.23
CA GLN A 68 -0.53 9.90 4.45
C GLN A 68 0.32 11.16 4.30
N ASN A 69 -0.11 12.27 4.90
CA ASN A 69 0.70 13.49 4.99
C ASN A 69 1.69 13.42 6.16
N ASP A 70 2.48 14.48 6.37
CA ASP A 70 3.45 14.56 7.45
C ASP A 70 2.83 14.50 8.85
N ALA A 71 1.60 15.01 9.01
CA ALA A 71 0.82 14.92 10.25
C ALA A 71 0.30 13.49 10.51
N GLY A 72 0.35 12.60 9.52
CA GLY A 72 -0.14 11.23 9.62
C GLY A 72 -1.58 11.04 9.14
N ASP A 73 -2.23 12.07 8.62
CA ASP A 73 -3.60 11.98 8.14
C ASP A 73 -3.66 11.30 6.77
N LEU A 74 -4.64 10.40 6.62
CA LEU A 74 -4.92 9.74 5.35
C LEU A 74 -5.39 10.74 4.29
N GLN A 75 -4.79 10.68 3.10
CA GLN A 75 -5.14 11.52 1.96
C GLN A 75 -6.30 10.87 1.19
N ILE A 76 -7.52 11.05 1.70
CA ILE A 76 -8.72 10.30 1.27
C ILE A 76 -8.99 10.41 -0.24
N ASP A 77 -8.89 11.61 -0.83
CA ASP A 77 -9.15 11.80 -2.26
C ASP A 77 -8.13 11.06 -3.13
N PHE A 78 -6.85 11.09 -2.73
CA PHE A 78 -5.79 10.36 -3.40
C PHE A 78 -6.00 8.85 -3.27
N ILE A 79 -6.29 8.36 -2.06
CA ILE A 79 -6.60 6.95 -1.81
C ILE A 79 -7.80 6.50 -2.67
N LYS A 80 -8.88 7.28 -2.69
CA LYS A 80 -10.07 6.98 -3.49
C LYS A 80 -9.74 6.89 -4.98
N SER A 81 -8.95 7.83 -5.50
CA SER A 81 -8.47 7.77 -6.89
C SER A 81 -7.69 6.49 -7.16
N LYS A 82 -6.74 6.11 -6.28
CA LYS A 82 -5.93 4.90 -6.47
C LYS A 82 -6.73 3.60 -6.33
N VAL A 83 -7.70 3.55 -5.43
CA VAL A 83 -8.60 2.38 -5.33
C VAL A 83 -9.51 2.31 -6.56
N ASN A 84 -10.04 3.42 -7.05
CA ASN A 84 -10.89 3.41 -8.24
C ASN A 84 -10.12 3.07 -9.52
N ASP A 85 -8.83 3.44 -9.60
CA ASP A 85 -7.95 3.05 -10.70
C ASP A 85 -7.85 1.52 -10.86
N ILE A 86 -8.15 0.79 -9.79
CA ILE A 86 -8.04 -0.66 -9.68
C ILE A 86 -9.39 -1.33 -9.81
N ILE A 87 -10.36 -0.86 -9.02
CA ILE A 87 -11.69 -1.47 -8.89
C ILE A 87 -12.58 -1.09 -10.08
N LYS A 88 -12.38 0.11 -10.65
CA LYS A 88 -13.16 0.66 -11.78
C LYS A 88 -14.68 0.68 -11.52
N ASP A 89 -15.07 0.83 -10.25
CA ASP A 89 -16.45 0.99 -9.80
C ASP A 89 -16.50 1.97 -8.64
N GLU A 90 -17.19 3.09 -8.83
CA GLU A 90 -17.19 4.20 -7.87
C GLU A 90 -17.87 3.85 -6.56
N LYS A 91 -18.95 3.07 -6.62
CA LYS A 91 -19.71 2.66 -5.43
C LYS A 91 -18.86 1.74 -4.57
N THR A 92 -18.31 0.68 -5.15
CA THR A 92 -17.42 -0.27 -4.46
C THR A 92 -16.16 0.43 -3.96
N THR A 93 -15.61 1.37 -4.71
CA THR A 93 -14.50 2.21 -4.25
C THR A 93 -14.87 2.99 -2.99
N ALA A 94 -16.01 3.71 -3.00
CA ALA A 94 -16.46 4.48 -1.85
C ALA A 94 -16.72 3.58 -0.64
N ASP A 95 -17.32 2.40 -0.86
CA ASP A 95 -17.58 1.41 0.19
C ASP A 95 -16.28 0.88 0.81
N ILE A 96 -15.26 0.56 0.00
CA ILE A 96 -13.94 0.08 0.49
C ILE A 96 -13.19 1.20 1.22
N VAL A 97 -13.13 2.40 0.65
CA VAL A 97 -12.42 3.54 1.26
C VAL A 97 -13.05 3.93 2.59
N GLY A 98 -14.38 3.97 2.66
CA GLY A 98 -15.10 4.26 3.91
C GLY A 98 -14.85 3.22 5.00
N GLN A 99 -14.60 1.96 4.63
CA GLN A 99 -14.28 0.89 5.58
C GLN A 99 -12.82 0.91 6.04
N CYS A 100 -11.88 1.22 5.13
CA CYS A 100 -10.45 1.03 5.39
C CYS A 100 -9.67 2.31 5.71
N ALA A 101 -10.08 3.46 5.19
CA ALA A 101 -9.36 4.71 5.40
C ALA A 101 -9.82 5.41 6.70
N VAL A 102 -9.59 4.73 7.84
CA VAL A 102 -10.05 5.17 9.16
C VAL A 102 -8.87 5.54 10.03
N ASN A 103 -8.81 6.81 10.46
CA ASN A 103 -7.82 7.29 11.41
C ASN A 103 -7.91 6.54 12.75
N LYS A 104 -6.76 6.23 13.32
CA LYS A 104 -6.58 5.58 14.63
C LYS A 104 -5.93 6.56 15.61
N GLY A 105 -5.62 6.09 16.81
CA GLY A 105 -5.04 6.91 17.87
C GLY A 105 -3.66 7.50 17.52
N THR A 106 -2.90 6.84 16.65
CA THR A 106 -1.58 7.30 16.18
C THR A 106 -1.48 7.24 14.65
N PRO A 107 -0.60 8.05 14.03
CA PRO A 107 -0.26 7.91 12.61
C PRO A 107 0.19 6.51 12.21
N GLU A 108 0.99 5.87 13.06
CA GLU A 108 1.51 4.50 12.88
C GLU A 108 0.39 3.46 12.87
N ASP A 109 -0.52 3.51 13.84
CA ASP A 109 -1.67 2.61 13.90
C ASP A 109 -2.63 2.86 12.73
N THR A 110 -2.79 4.13 12.33
CA THR A 110 -3.60 4.51 11.17
C THR A 110 -3.04 3.88 9.90
N ALA A 111 -1.73 4.03 9.68
CA ALA A 111 -1.03 3.47 8.53
C ALA A 111 -1.17 1.95 8.47
N PHE A 112 -0.92 1.30 9.61
CA PHE A 112 -0.93 -0.15 9.76
C PHE A 112 -2.31 -0.74 9.52
N GLU A 113 -3.34 -0.23 10.18
CA GLU A 113 -4.71 -0.73 10.06
C GLU A 113 -5.29 -0.46 8.68
N ALA A 114 -5.02 0.71 8.08
CA ALA A 114 -5.47 1.01 6.73
C ALA A 114 -4.88 0.03 5.71
N VAL A 115 -3.56 -0.17 5.71
CA VAL A 115 -2.88 -1.10 4.78
C VAL A 115 -3.39 -2.52 4.95
N LYS A 116 -3.52 -3.00 6.19
CA LYS A 116 -4.08 -4.33 6.49
C LYS A 116 -5.52 -4.48 6.00
N CYS A 117 -6.34 -3.44 6.12
CA CYS A 117 -7.70 -3.45 5.62
C CYS A 117 -7.74 -3.51 4.09
N PHE A 118 -7.01 -2.62 3.40
CA PHE A 118 -6.97 -2.59 1.95
C PHE A 118 -6.40 -3.88 1.33
N HIS A 119 -5.49 -4.57 2.03
CA HIS A 119 -4.96 -5.87 1.59
C HIS A 119 -6.09 -6.87 1.34
N LYS A 120 -7.14 -6.90 2.18
CA LYS A 120 -8.29 -7.82 2.05
C LYS A 120 -9.06 -7.65 0.74
N PHE A 121 -8.98 -6.47 0.13
CA PHE A 121 -9.65 -6.13 -1.12
C PHE A 121 -8.68 -6.16 -2.32
N SER A 122 -7.40 -6.47 -2.08
CA SER A 122 -6.41 -6.64 -3.12
C SER A 122 -6.48 -8.08 -3.65
N PRO A 123 -6.59 -8.31 -4.98
CA PRO A 123 -6.36 -9.60 -5.60
C PRO A 123 -4.98 -10.13 -5.18
N GLU A 124 -4.96 -11.41 -4.80
CA GLU A 124 -3.88 -12.19 -4.16
C GLU A 124 -2.48 -12.17 -4.81
N LYS A 125 -2.26 -11.41 -5.90
CA LYS A 125 -0.99 -11.38 -6.64
C LYS A 125 -0.33 -10.00 -6.64
N ARG A 126 -0.19 -9.33 -5.49
CA ARG A 126 0.52 -8.03 -5.42
C ARG A 126 1.66 -8.06 -4.41
N CYS A 127 2.83 -7.66 -4.91
CA CYS A 127 4.10 -7.49 -4.20
C CYS A 127 4.89 -8.78 -3.91
N VAL A 128 5.21 -9.55 -4.97
CA VAL A 128 6.50 -10.27 -5.04
C VAL A 128 7.52 -9.35 -5.71
#